data_AF-A0A537GRA6-F1
#
_entry.id   AF-A0A537GRA6-F1
#
_cell.length_a   1.000
_cell.length_b   1.000
_cell.length_c   1.000
_cell.angle_alpha   90.00
_cell.angle_beta   90.00
_cell.angle_gamma   90.00
#
_symmetry.space_group_name_H-M   'P 1'
#
loop_
_entity.id
_entity.type
_entity.pdbx_description
1 polymer ?
#
loop_
_entity_poly.entity_id
_entity_poly.type
_entity_poly.pdbx_seq_one_letter_code
_entity_poly.pdbx_strand_id
1 'polypeptide(L)'
;MRNSPEFVSAFQVSVTEGLANTLVAIVMQTLKNVLTYSFATYAGKPLELHQELSRVFGSGATILERMITKELFQRLSLRYSNELDFETSVNLARRDMSLSERGNN
;
A
#
# COMPACT_ATOMS: atom_id res chain seq x y z
N MET A 1 29.36 23.13 -1.47
CA MET A 1 29.39 23.00 -2.95
C MET A 1 28.09 23.58 -3.49
N ARG A 2 28.12 24.47 -4.50
CA ARG A 2 26.91 24.93 -5.20
C ARG A 2 26.62 23.94 -6.33
N ASN A 3 25.43 23.38 -6.37
CA ASN A 3 24.99 22.51 -7.47
C ASN A 3 24.74 23.36 -8.73
N SER A 4 25.07 22.83 -9.92
CA SER A 4 24.77 23.53 -11.18
C SER A 4 23.25 23.52 -11.43
N PRO A 5 22.71 24.55 -12.12
CA PRO A 5 21.29 24.58 -12.48
C PRO A 5 20.83 23.35 -13.27
N GLU A 6 21.68 22.82 -14.15
CA GLU A 6 21.38 21.61 -14.93
C GLU A 6 21.22 20.39 -14.04
N PHE A 7 22.10 20.22 -13.04
CA PHE A 7 22.00 19.12 -12.08
C PHE A 7 20.71 19.21 -11.27
N VAL A 8 20.35 20.40 -10.78
CA VAL A 8 19.12 20.62 -10.01
C VAL A 8 17.89 20.26 -10.86
N SER A 9 17.85 20.71 -12.12
CA SER A 9 16.75 20.38 -13.04
C SER A 9 16.66 18.89 -13.31
N ALA A 10 17.79 18.23 -13.62
CA ALA A 10 17.82 16.79 -13.89
C ALA A 10 17.40 15.97 -12.67
N PHE A 11 17.83 16.37 -11.46
CA PHE A 11 17.43 15.73 -10.22
C PHE A 11 15.93 15.89 -9.96
N GLN A 12 15.38 17.10 -10.13
CA GLN A 12 13.95 17.34 -9.96
C GLN A 12 13.12 16.45 -10.88
N VAL A 13 13.45 16.40 -12.18
CA VAL A 13 12.77 15.54 -13.16
C VAL A 13 12.90 14.07 -12.76
N SER A 14 14.09 13.63 -12.35
CA SER A 14 14.31 12.24 -11.93
C SER A 14 13.47 11.86 -10.70
N VAL A 15 13.32 12.79 -9.74
CA VAL A 15 12.47 12.56 -8.56
C VAL A 15 11.00 12.52 -8.96
N THR A 16 10.51 13.49 -9.75
CA THR A 16 9.08 13.57 -10.07
C THR A 16 8.65 12.45 -11.02
N GLU A 17 9.37 12.27 -12.12
CA GLU A 17 9.00 11.31 -13.16
C GLU A 17 9.44 9.90 -12.80
N GLY A 18 10.62 9.72 -12.19
CA GLY A 18 11.09 8.41 -11.77
C GLY A 18 10.19 7.79 -10.70
N LEU A 19 9.75 8.59 -9.72
CA LEU A 19 8.78 8.10 -8.73
C LEU A 19 7.41 7.83 -9.35
N ALA A 20 6.92 8.68 -10.26
CA ALA A 20 5.63 8.45 -10.91
C ALA A 20 5.63 7.21 -11.81
N ASN A 21 6.69 7.00 -12.57
CA ASN A 21 6.73 6.00 -13.64
C ASN A 21 7.31 4.65 -13.20
N THR A 22 8.29 4.66 -12.30
CA THR A 22 9.09 3.45 -12.01
C THR A 22 8.81 2.87 -10.63
N LEU A 23 8.36 3.67 -9.66
CA LEU A 23 8.16 3.23 -8.28
C LEU A 23 7.20 2.04 -8.19
N VAL A 24 6.05 2.11 -8.87
CA VAL A 24 5.04 1.03 -8.84
C VAL A 24 5.62 -0.27 -9.37
N ALA A 25 6.32 -0.23 -10.50
CA ALA A 25 6.91 -1.41 -11.12
C ALA A 25 7.95 -2.06 -10.20
N ILE A 26 8.84 -1.26 -9.59
CA ILE A 26 9.85 -1.74 -8.64
C ILE A 26 9.18 -2.35 -7.41
N VAL A 27 8.24 -1.64 -6.77
CA VAL A 27 7.54 -2.14 -5.57
C VAL A 27 6.84 -3.46 -5.88
N MET A 28 6.13 -3.57 -7.00
CA MET A 28 5.43 -4.80 -7.38
C MET A 28 6.39 -5.95 -7.67
N GLN A 29 7.53 -5.70 -8.32
CA GLN A 29 8.56 -6.72 -8.53
C GLN A 29 9.17 -7.18 -7.21
N THR A 30 9.48 -6.24 -6.31
CA THR A 30 9.98 -6.56 -4.97
C THR A 30 8.98 -7.44 -4.22
N LEU A 31 7.70 -7.03 -4.13
CA LEU A 31 6.65 -7.81 -3.47
C LEU A 31 6.55 -9.23 -4.03
N LYS A 32 6.55 -9.40 -5.35
CA LYS A 32 6.52 -10.74 -5.98
C LYS A 32 7.69 -11.64 -5.58
N ASN A 33 8.85 -11.06 -5.31
CA ASN A 33 10.06 -11.82 -5.01
C ASN A 33 10.24 -12.12 -3.51
N VAL A 34 9.63 -11.32 -2.63
CA VAL A 34 9.92 -11.34 -1.18
C VAL A 34 8.77 -11.84 -0.33
N LEU A 35 7.53 -11.81 -0.84
CA LEU A 35 6.36 -12.26 -0.10
C LEU A 35 6.31 -13.79 -0.10
N THR A 36 6.03 -14.36 1.08
CA THR A 36 5.99 -15.82 1.27
C THR A 36 4.70 -16.43 0.73
N TYR A 37 3.59 -15.69 0.79
CA TYR A 37 2.26 -16.16 0.41
C TYR A 37 1.64 -15.36 -0.72
N SER A 38 0.51 -15.85 -1.24
CA SER A 38 -0.31 -15.09 -2.18
C SER A 38 -1.06 -13.95 -1.49
N PHE A 39 -1.45 -12.91 -2.22
CA PHE A 39 -2.32 -11.85 -1.68
C PHE A 39 -3.66 -12.38 -1.17
N ALA A 40 -4.20 -13.45 -1.76
CA ALA A 40 -5.42 -14.09 -1.28
C ALA A 40 -5.22 -14.73 0.11
N THR A 41 -4.04 -15.30 0.37
CA THR A 41 -3.69 -15.83 1.70
C THR A 41 -3.55 -14.70 2.72
N TYR A 42 -2.87 -13.60 2.35
CA TYR A 42 -2.75 -12.41 3.21
C TYR A 42 -4.07 -11.72 3.51
N ALA A 43 -5.08 -11.84 2.65
CA ALA A 43 -6.41 -11.35 2.95
C ALA A 43 -7.01 -11.99 4.22
N GLY A 44 -6.57 -13.20 4.60
CA GLY A 44 -6.91 -13.85 5.88
C GLY A 44 -5.89 -13.61 7.00
N LYS A 45 -4.78 -12.95 6.71
CA LYS A 45 -3.58 -12.79 7.56
C LYS A 45 -2.94 -11.40 7.38
N PRO A 46 -3.68 -10.32 7.69
CA PRO A 46 -3.21 -8.96 7.41
C PRO A 46 -2.00 -8.56 8.27
N LEU A 47 -1.87 -9.11 9.48
CA LEU A 47 -0.72 -8.88 10.36
C LEU A 47 0.57 -9.41 9.73
N GLU A 48 0.53 -10.60 9.15
CA GLU A 48 1.68 -11.21 8.47
C GLU A 48 2.10 -10.41 7.23
N LEU A 49 1.14 -9.82 6.51
CA LEU A 49 1.46 -8.91 5.41
C LEU A 49 2.13 -7.64 5.93
N HIS A 50 1.62 -7.02 7.00
CA HIS A 50 2.26 -5.87 7.64
C HIS A 50 3.71 -6.18 8.06
N GLN A 51 3.95 -7.34 8.66
CA GLN A 51 5.28 -7.77 9.08
C GLN A 51 6.24 -7.92 7.89
N GLU A 52 5.77 -8.49 6.78
CA GLU A 52 6.60 -8.63 5.59
C GLU A 52 6.85 -7.29 4.89
N LEU A 53 5.84 -6.42 4.78
CA LEU A 53 6.01 -5.07 4.25
C LEU A 53 7.01 -4.29 5.11
N SER A 54 6.88 -4.35 6.42
CA SER A 54 7.79 -3.70 7.37
C SER A 54 9.21 -4.25 7.28
N ARG A 55 9.38 -5.57 7.09
CA ARG A 55 10.69 -6.20 6.89
C ARG A 55 11.39 -5.71 5.63
N VAL A 56 10.64 -5.47 4.55
CA VAL A 56 11.19 -5.14 3.23
C VAL A 56 11.38 -3.63 3.06
N PHE A 57 10.41 -2.83 3.49
CA PHE A 57 10.34 -1.40 3.23
C PHE A 57 10.57 -0.54 4.49
N GLY A 58 10.73 -1.15 5.65
CA GLY A 58 10.93 -0.44 6.92
C GLY A 58 9.76 0.52 7.20
N SER A 59 10.09 1.76 7.56
CA SER A 59 9.10 2.82 7.80
C SER A 59 8.23 3.15 6.58
N GLY A 60 8.71 2.85 5.36
CA GLY A 60 7.96 3.02 4.11
C GLY A 60 6.76 2.08 3.98
N ALA A 61 6.73 0.98 4.74
CA ALA A 61 5.61 0.02 4.76
C ALA A 61 4.28 0.72 5.07
N THR A 62 4.29 1.65 6.03
CA THR A 62 3.10 2.42 6.43
C THR A 62 2.45 3.16 5.26
N ILE A 63 3.24 3.68 4.31
CA ILE A 63 2.71 4.37 3.13
C ILE A 63 2.03 3.37 2.20
N LEU A 64 2.67 2.22 1.96
CA LEU A 64 2.10 1.15 1.14
C LEU A 64 0.81 0.60 1.74
N GLU A 65 0.80 0.36 3.05
CA GLU A 65 -0.38 -0.10 3.79
C GLU A 65 -1.55 0.86 3.70
N ARG A 66 -1.29 2.17 3.81
CA ARG A 66 -2.30 3.22 3.60
C ARG A 66 -2.83 3.24 2.18
N MET A 67 -1.96 3.06 1.18
CA MET A 67 -2.39 2.96 -0.22
C MET A 67 -3.27 1.74 -0.45
N ILE A 68 -2.87 0.57 0.06
CA ILE A 68 -3.60 -0.69 -0.05
C ILE A 68 -4.97 -0.58 0.62
N THR A 69 -5.03 -0.08 1.86
CA THR A 69 -6.29 0.07 2.60
C THR A 69 -7.20 1.09 1.96
N LYS A 70 -6.68 2.23 1.49
CA LYS A 70 -7.49 3.22 0.75
C LYS A 70 -8.11 2.61 -0.51
N GLU A 71 -7.33 1.88 -1.31
CA GLU A 71 -7.81 1.20 -2.51
C GLU A 71 -8.85 0.12 -2.18
N LEU A 72 -8.62 -0.67 -1.11
CA LEU A 72 -9.57 -1.69 -0.64
C LEU A 72 -10.92 -1.09 -0.28
N PHE A 73 -10.93 -0.04 0.55
CA PHE A 73 -12.16 0.63 0.95
C PHE A 73 -12.89 1.24 -0.25
N GLN A 74 -12.16 1.87 -1.18
CA GLN A 74 -12.73 2.40 -2.40
C GLN A 74 -13.41 1.32 -3.25
N ARG A 75 -12.76 0.16 -3.44
CA ARG A 75 -13.34 -0.97 -4.20
C ARG A 75 -14.57 -1.56 -3.55
N LEU A 76 -14.62 -1.56 -2.22
CA LEU A 76 -15.76 -2.02 -1.44
C LEU A 76 -16.83 -0.95 -1.23
N SER A 77 -16.65 0.25 -1.80
CA SER A 77 -17.54 1.41 -1.57
C SER A 77 -17.73 1.76 -0.09
N LEU A 78 -16.69 1.55 0.72
CA LEU A 78 -16.65 1.83 2.16
C LEU A 78 -15.98 3.17 2.47
N ARG A 79 -16.29 3.75 3.62
CA ARG A 79 -15.66 4.98 4.10
C ARG A 79 -14.29 4.69 4.71
N TYR A 80 -13.23 5.15 4.06
CA TYR A 80 -11.85 5.02 4.53
C TYR A 80 -11.53 5.97 5.70
N SER A 81 -10.78 5.49 6.69
CA SER A 81 -10.12 6.29 7.73
C SER A 81 -8.64 5.95 7.76
N ASN A 82 -7.78 6.96 7.90
CA ASN A 82 -6.33 6.81 7.98
C ASN A 82 -5.80 6.70 9.43
N GLU A 83 -6.69 6.67 10.42
CA GLU A 83 -6.35 6.64 11.85
C GLU A 83 -6.07 5.22 12.35
N LEU A 84 -6.55 4.20 11.62
CA LEU A 84 -6.44 2.80 12.00
C LEU A 84 -5.13 2.20 11.46
N ASP A 85 -4.57 1.26 12.20
CA ASP A 85 -3.48 0.42 11.69
C ASP A 85 -3.98 -0.49 10.54
N PHE A 86 -3.02 -1.12 9.85
CA PHE A 86 -3.30 -1.93 8.66
C PHE A 86 -4.25 -3.11 8.95
N GLU A 87 -3.99 -3.86 10.03
CA GLU A 87 -4.78 -5.03 10.39
C GLU A 87 -6.21 -4.63 10.76
N THR A 88 -6.35 -3.63 11.62
CA THR A 88 -7.65 -3.09 12.04
C THR A 88 -8.44 -2.57 10.84
N SER A 89 -7.78 -1.88 9.90
CA SER A 89 -8.42 -1.40 8.67
C SER A 89 -8.96 -2.54 7.80
N VAL A 90 -8.16 -3.60 7.58
CA VAL A 90 -8.58 -4.76 6.78
C VAL A 90 -9.72 -5.52 7.46
N ASN A 91 -9.64 -5.71 8.78
CA ASN A 91 -10.68 -6.38 9.55
C ASN A 91 -12.00 -5.59 9.56
N LEU A 92 -11.92 -4.25 9.64
CA LEU A 92 -13.07 -3.36 9.51
C LEU A 92 -13.72 -3.50 8.12
N ALA A 93 -12.93 -3.43 7.05
CA ALA A 93 -13.42 -3.58 5.69
C ALA A 93 -14.16 -4.92 5.50
N ARG A 94 -13.60 -6.01 6.04
CA ARG A 94 -14.22 -7.35 5.99
C ARG A 94 -15.57 -7.36 6.70
N ARG A 95 -15.64 -6.79 7.91
CA ARG A 95 -16.87 -6.74 8.70
C ARG A 95 -17.96 -5.95 7.99
N ASP A 96 -17.62 -4.77 7.51
CA ASP A 96 -18.58 -3.85 6.92
C ASP A 96 -19.11 -4.38 5.57
N MET A 97 -18.26 -5.06 4.79
CA MET A 97 -18.68 -5.80 3.59
C MET A 97 -19.72 -6.88 3.93
N SER A 98 -19.45 -7.73 4.94
CA SER A 98 -20.40 -8.78 5.34
C SER A 98 -21.74 -8.23 5.86
N LEU A 99 -21.75 -7.05 6.48
CA LEU A 99 -22.97 -6.38 6.90
C LEU A 99 -23.76 -5.83 5.69
N SER A 100 -23.06 -5.26 4.71
CA SER A 100 -23.67 -4.78 3.46
C SER A 100 -24.32 -5.92 2.67
N GLU A 101 -23.70 -7.10 2.62
CA GLU A 101 -24.26 -8.27 1.92
C GLU A 101 -25.52 -8.81 2.61
N ARG A 102 -25.57 -8.78 3.94
CA ARG A 102 -26.73 -9.24 4.72
C ARG A 102 -27.93 -8.30 4.68
N GLY A 103 -27.71 -7.00 4.47
CA GLY A 103 -28.78 -6.00 4.34
C GLY A 103 -29.42 -5.96 2.95
N ASN A 104 -28.84 -6.63 1.96
CA ASN A 104 -29.28 -6.66 0.56
C ASN A 104 -29.98 -7.97 0.16
N ASN A 105 -30.26 -8.83 1.14
CA ASN A 105 -30.90 -10.15 0.97
C ASN A 105 -32.19 -10.22 1.80
#